data_AF-D3STA0-F1
#
_entry.id   AF-D3STA0-F1
#
_cell.length_a   1.000
_cell.length_b   1.000
_cell.length_c   1.000
_cell.angle_alpha   90.00
_cell.angle_beta   90.00
_cell.angle_gamma   90.00
#
_symmetry.space_group_name_H-M   'P 1'
#
loop_
_entity.id
_entity.type
_entity.pdbx_description
1 polymer ?
#
loop_
_entity_poly.entity_id
_entity_poly.type
_entity_poly.pdbx_seq_one_letter_code
_entity_poly.pdbx_strand_id
1 'polypeptide(L)'
;MDEHEGAVGTDSTATDGDHHPTQVEFADGPIVAEFSHCDTVRVTGNLSDVILSLFWWDEDGQIGTISEPVGGVDDEREVSATDEFGDFTHGPILTGLECFTGGGPVVPGAGAVELSNPTVDACIAAVRSEHDGPEELESPFDRSASTLETTE
;
A
#
# COMPACT_ATOMS: atom_id res chain seq x y z
N MET A 1 14.38 20.39 -47.35
CA MET A 1 14.28 18.93 -47.54
C MET A 1 15.03 18.27 -46.39
N ASP A 2 14.64 18.60 -45.17
CA ASP A 2 13.78 17.76 -44.32
C ASP A 2 13.69 16.31 -44.77
N GLU A 3 14.04 15.35 -43.91
CA GLU A 3 13.04 14.56 -43.16
C GLU A 3 13.64 14.09 -41.82
N HIS A 4 12.82 14.20 -40.78
CA HIS A 4 13.04 13.75 -39.41
C HIS A 4 12.71 12.25 -39.30
N GLU A 5 13.60 11.45 -38.72
CA GLU A 5 13.29 10.15 -38.10
C GLU A 5 14.07 10.13 -36.77
N GLY A 6 13.50 10.03 -35.56
CA GLY A 6 12.23 9.46 -35.17
C GLY A 6 12.49 8.17 -34.37
N ALA A 7 12.25 8.23 -33.06
CA ALA A 7 12.26 7.14 -32.08
C ALA A 7 13.64 6.62 -31.61
N VAL A 8 14.19 7.30 -30.59
CA VAL A 8 15.03 6.63 -29.59
C VAL A 8 14.13 5.66 -28.82
N GLY A 9 14.29 4.36 -29.10
CA GLY A 9 13.66 3.31 -28.32
C GLY A 9 14.08 3.46 -26.86
N THR A 10 13.10 3.58 -25.99
CA THR A 10 13.29 3.55 -24.54
C THR A 10 13.91 2.20 -24.20
N ASP A 11 15.20 2.25 -23.88
CA ASP A 11 15.97 1.19 -23.28
C ASP A 11 15.26 0.76 -21.99
N SER A 12 14.63 -0.42 -22.02
CA SER A 12 14.16 -1.09 -20.82
C SER A 12 15.39 -1.69 -20.14
N THR A 13 16.17 -0.86 -19.45
CA THR A 13 17.20 -1.31 -18.54
C THR A 13 16.52 -1.83 -17.29
N ALA A 14 16.21 -3.13 -17.30
CA ALA A 14 15.97 -3.88 -16.07
C ALA A 14 17.29 -3.90 -15.28
N THR A 15 17.42 -2.94 -14.36
CA THR A 15 18.50 -2.86 -13.39
C THR A 15 17.90 -3.06 -12.01
N ASP A 16 18.37 -4.12 -11.34
CA ASP A 16 18.69 -4.17 -9.91
C ASP A 16 17.66 -3.61 -8.92
N GLY A 17 16.88 -4.48 -8.28
CA GLY A 17 16.28 -4.23 -6.96
C GLY A 17 15.62 -2.87 -6.73
N ASP A 18 14.96 -2.33 -7.75
CA ASP A 18 14.52 -0.93 -7.70
C ASP A 18 13.24 -0.83 -6.87
N HIS A 19 13.40 -0.32 -5.65
CA HIS A 19 12.33 0.12 -4.78
C HIS A 19 11.74 1.42 -5.36
N HIS A 20 11.19 1.34 -6.57
CA HIS A 20 10.69 2.50 -7.28
C HIS A 20 9.54 3.09 -6.46
N PRO A 21 9.64 4.35 -6.03
CA PRO A 21 8.57 4.99 -5.30
C PRO A 21 7.34 5.10 -6.21
N THR A 22 6.16 4.86 -5.65
CA THR A 22 4.91 4.93 -6.43
C THR A 22 4.52 6.41 -6.54
N GLN A 23 4.48 6.93 -7.76
CA GLN A 23 4.32 8.37 -8.01
C GLN A 23 3.20 8.67 -9.00
N VAL A 24 2.48 9.76 -8.75
CA VAL A 24 1.41 10.27 -9.62
C VAL A 24 1.48 11.79 -9.68
N GLU A 25 1.44 12.36 -10.88
CA GLU A 25 1.61 13.80 -11.10
C GLU A 25 0.26 14.55 -11.08
N PHE A 26 0.18 15.62 -10.27
CA PHE A 26 -0.99 16.51 -10.20
C PHE A 26 -0.64 17.94 -10.61
N ALA A 27 -1.67 18.75 -10.81
CA ALA A 27 -1.51 20.19 -11.05
C ALA A 27 -0.80 20.91 -9.88
N ASP A 28 -0.85 20.34 -8.68
CA ASP A 28 -0.23 20.87 -7.46
C ASP A 28 1.20 20.32 -7.22
N GLY A 29 1.69 19.42 -8.08
CA GLY A 29 2.97 18.73 -7.94
C GLY A 29 2.82 17.20 -7.92
N PRO A 30 3.94 16.46 -7.95
CA PRO A 30 3.92 15.01 -7.85
C PRO A 30 3.56 14.57 -6.42
N ILE A 31 2.58 13.67 -6.31
CA ILE A 31 2.33 12.88 -5.09
C ILE A 31 3.21 11.64 -5.20
N VAL A 32 4.07 11.42 -4.20
CA VAL A 32 5.00 10.29 -4.16
C VAL A 32 4.80 9.53 -2.85
N ALA A 33 4.66 8.21 -2.94
CA ALA A 33 4.62 7.31 -1.80
C ALA A 33 5.82 6.35 -1.84
N GLU A 34 6.60 6.37 -0.76
CA GLU A 34 7.77 5.52 -0.55
C GLU A 34 7.51 4.57 0.62
N PHE A 35 7.25 3.30 0.34
CA PHE A 35 7.03 2.27 1.36
C PHE A 35 8.38 1.79 1.88
N SER A 36 8.90 2.42 2.94
CA SER A 36 10.23 2.10 3.46
C SER A 36 10.24 0.83 4.33
N HIS A 37 9.11 0.54 4.99
CA HIS A 37 8.90 -0.65 5.80
C HIS A 37 7.51 -1.22 5.56
N CYS A 38 7.25 -2.44 6.07
CA CYS A 38 5.94 -3.07 5.95
C CYS A 38 4.83 -2.27 6.64
N ASP A 39 5.15 -1.51 7.70
CA ASP A 39 4.19 -0.66 8.42
C ASP A 39 4.37 0.84 8.17
N THR A 40 5.42 1.26 7.44
CA THR A 40 5.78 2.68 7.28
C THR A 40 5.78 3.11 5.83
N VAL A 41 5.11 4.23 5.55
CA VAL A 41 5.12 4.90 4.26
C VAL A 41 5.48 6.38 4.42
N ARG A 42 6.36 6.87 3.55
CA ARG A 42 6.65 8.29 3.41
C ARG A 42 5.84 8.85 2.25
N VAL A 43 5.05 9.87 2.51
CA VAL A 43 4.20 10.52 1.51
C VAL A 43 4.71 11.95 1.31
N THR A 44 4.97 12.30 0.06
CA THR A 44 5.42 13.63 -0.36
C THR A 44 4.36 14.25 -1.27
N GLY A 45 3.94 15.48 -0.97
CA GLY A 45 2.89 16.22 -1.66
C GLY A 45 2.03 17.05 -0.72
N ASN A 46 1.08 17.80 -1.27
CA ASN A 46 0.10 18.58 -0.50
C ASN A 46 -1.27 17.88 -0.53
N LEU A 47 -1.59 17.20 0.57
CA LEU A 47 -2.79 16.38 0.71
C LEU A 47 -3.65 16.91 1.84
N SER A 48 -4.95 17.07 1.58
CA SER A 48 -5.92 17.40 2.62
C SER A 48 -6.10 16.26 3.62
N ASP A 49 -6.05 15.01 3.14
CA ASP A 49 -6.12 13.81 3.97
C ASP A 49 -5.52 12.60 3.26
N VAL A 50 -5.23 11.54 4.03
CA VAL A 50 -4.72 10.26 3.55
C VAL A 50 -5.43 9.15 4.31
N ILE A 51 -5.96 8.16 3.61
CA ILE A 51 -6.43 6.91 4.22
C ILE A 51 -5.37 5.85 4.03
N LEU A 52 -4.90 5.25 5.13
CA LEU A 52 -4.03 4.08 5.06
C LEU A 52 -4.87 2.81 5.05
N SER A 53 -4.50 1.85 4.21
CA SER A 53 -5.10 0.51 4.20
C SER A 53 -4.07 -0.54 4.53
N LEU A 54 -4.37 -1.38 5.52
CA LEU A 54 -3.46 -2.41 6.00
C LEU A 54 -4.21 -3.61 6.57
N PHE A 55 -3.46 -4.68 6.79
CA PHE A 55 -3.94 -5.84 7.53
C PHE A 55 -2.86 -6.36 8.49
N TRP A 56 -3.28 -7.18 9.44
CA TRP A 56 -2.42 -7.87 10.41
C TRP A 56 -3.05 -9.22 10.74
N TRP A 57 -2.31 -10.07 11.45
CA TRP A 57 -2.88 -11.24 12.11
C TRP A 57 -2.93 -11.04 13.62
N ASP A 58 -4.05 -11.43 14.22
CA ASP A 58 -4.26 -11.43 15.67
C ASP A 58 -3.61 -12.65 16.33
N GLU A 59 -3.72 -12.79 17.66
CA GLU A 59 -3.17 -13.91 18.45
C GLU A 59 -3.65 -15.27 17.95
N ASP A 60 -4.89 -15.36 17.47
CA ASP A 60 -5.47 -16.58 16.88
C ASP A 60 -5.05 -16.82 15.41
N GLY A 61 -4.15 -16.00 14.86
CA GLY A 61 -3.73 -16.08 13.45
C GLY A 61 -4.82 -15.66 12.45
N GLN A 62 -5.86 -14.97 12.90
CA GLN A 62 -6.95 -14.44 12.08
C GLN A 62 -6.61 -13.07 11.53
N ILE A 63 -7.09 -12.76 10.32
CA ILE A 63 -6.77 -11.49 9.66
C ILE A 63 -7.67 -10.37 10.14
N GLY A 64 -7.06 -9.31 10.67
CA GLY A 64 -7.68 -8.00 10.86
C GLY A 64 -7.33 -7.07 9.72
N THR A 65 -8.27 -6.20 9.33
CA THR A 65 -8.05 -5.17 8.31
C THR A 65 -8.52 -3.81 8.83
N ILE A 66 -7.80 -2.75 8.48
CA ILE A 66 -8.17 -1.38 8.83
C ILE A 66 -7.91 -0.46 7.64
N SER A 67 -8.86 0.45 7.42
CA SER A 67 -8.81 1.48 6.39
C SER A 67 -9.31 2.77 7.01
N GLU A 68 -8.41 3.56 7.57
CA GLU A 68 -8.74 4.76 8.35
C GLU A 68 -7.92 5.99 7.94
N PRO A 69 -8.50 7.19 8.06
CA PRO A 69 -7.80 8.43 7.77
C PRO A 69 -6.73 8.73 8.83
N VAL A 70 -5.54 9.10 8.37
CA VAL A 70 -4.39 9.49 9.19
C VAL A 70 -4.14 11.01 9.14
N GLY A 71 -4.97 11.75 8.41
CA GLY A 71 -4.89 13.20 8.25
C GLY A 71 -4.03 13.67 7.07
N GLY A 72 -3.93 14.99 6.94
CA GLY A 72 -3.26 15.65 5.83
C GLY A 72 -1.73 15.53 5.83
N VAL A 73 -1.15 15.93 4.70
CA VAL A 73 0.29 16.02 4.43
C VAL A 73 0.58 17.41 3.85
N ASP A 74 1.43 18.17 4.52
CA ASP A 74 1.97 19.44 4.03
C ASP A 74 3.44 19.19 3.64
N ASP A 75 3.73 19.25 2.33
CA ASP A 75 5.01 18.90 1.69
C ASP A 75 5.46 17.43 1.85
N GLU A 76 5.67 16.95 3.08
CA GLU A 76 6.19 15.61 3.36
C GLU A 76 5.76 15.12 4.75
N ARG A 77 5.30 13.86 4.82
CA ARG A 77 5.00 13.19 6.08
C ARG A 77 5.36 11.71 6.01
N GLU A 78 6.07 11.24 7.02
CA GLU A 78 6.22 9.82 7.29
C GLU A 78 5.07 9.35 8.18
N VAL A 79 4.41 8.27 7.80
CA VAL A 79 3.29 7.69 8.54
C VAL A 79 3.59 6.22 8.83
N SER A 80 3.50 5.86 10.11
CA SER A 80 3.67 4.48 10.58
C SER A 80 2.35 3.96 11.10
N ALA A 81 1.90 2.80 10.61
CA ALA A 81 0.66 2.19 11.05
C ALA A 81 0.66 1.91 12.56
N THR A 82 1.79 1.50 13.11
CA THR A 82 1.94 1.23 14.54
C THR A 82 1.76 2.48 15.40
N ASP A 83 2.19 3.65 14.90
CA ASP A 83 2.05 4.93 15.60
C ASP A 83 0.61 5.45 15.53
N GLU A 84 -0.04 5.31 14.38
CA GLU A 84 -1.40 5.83 14.15
C GLU A 84 -2.50 4.92 14.75
N PHE A 85 -2.32 3.60 14.69
CA PHE A 85 -3.36 2.61 15.04
C PHE A 85 -3.02 1.76 16.27
N GLY A 86 -1.78 1.83 16.77
CA GLY A 86 -1.30 1.08 17.94
C GLY A 86 -0.58 -0.22 17.58
N ASP A 87 -0.31 -1.03 18.61
CA ASP A 87 0.43 -2.28 18.46
C ASP A 87 -0.40 -3.40 17.82
N PHE A 88 0.25 -4.22 16.99
CA PHE A 88 -0.33 -5.37 16.32
C PHE A 88 0.42 -6.65 16.70
N THR A 89 -0.28 -7.77 16.81
CA THR A 89 0.32 -9.06 17.21
C THR A 89 1.29 -9.58 16.15
N HIS A 90 0.84 -9.68 14.90
CA HIS A 90 1.64 -10.10 13.76
C HIS A 90 1.42 -9.17 12.57
N GLY A 91 2.47 -8.45 12.16
CA GLY A 91 2.35 -7.31 11.23
C GLY A 91 2.53 -5.99 11.98
N PRO A 92 1.97 -4.87 11.50
CA PRO A 92 1.00 -4.70 10.41
C PRO A 92 1.66 -4.61 9.02
N ILE A 93 0.88 -4.87 7.97
CA ILE A 93 1.32 -4.75 6.57
C ILE A 93 0.45 -3.73 5.84
N LEU A 94 1.04 -2.58 5.50
CA LEU A 94 0.46 -1.58 4.62
C LEU A 94 0.26 -2.17 3.23
N THR A 95 -1.00 -2.27 2.82
CA THR A 95 -1.38 -2.67 1.45
C THR A 95 -1.36 -1.53 0.46
N GLY A 96 -1.54 -0.30 0.96
CA GLY A 96 -1.60 0.89 0.13
C GLY A 96 -2.16 2.07 0.91
N LEU A 97 -2.33 3.17 0.19
CA LEU A 97 -2.94 4.38 0.70
C LEU A 97 -3.78 5.06 -0.38
N GLU A 98 -4.72 5.87 0.10
CA GLU A 98 -5.60 6.66 -0.71
C GLU A 98 -5.42 8.15 -0.37
N CYS A 99 -5.07 8.97 -1.36
CA CYS A 99 -4.76 10.38 -1.19
C CYS A 99 -5.94 11.28 -1.54
N PHE A 100 -6.19 12.29 -0.70
CA PHE A 100 -7.23 13.30 -0.90
C PHE A 100 -6.61 14.68 -1.06
N THR A 101 -6.90 15.36 -2.17
CA THR A 101 -6.37 16.71 -2.47
C THR A 101 -7.40 17.82 -2.34
N GLY A 102 -8.66 17.49 -2.02
CA GLY A 102 -9.76 18.46 -1.92
C GLY A 102 -10.45 18.45 -0.55
N GLY A 103 -11.19 19.51 -0.25
CA GLY A 103 -11.98 19.63 1.00
C GLY A 103 -13.31 18.84 1.01
N GLY A 104 -13.38 17.74 0.26
CA GLY A 104 -14.53 16.84 0.22
C GLY A 104 -14.55 15.87 1.41
N PRO A 105 -15.61 15.06 1.58
CA PRO A 105 -15.63 14.03 2.60
C PRO A 105 -14.53 12.99 2.34
N VAL A 106 -13.78 12.66 3.39
CA VAL A 106 -12.74 11.63 3.37
C VAL A 106 -13.41 10.29 3.66
N VAL A 107 -13.60 9.48 2.63
CA VAL A 107 -14.22 8.16 2.72
C VAL A 107 -13.43 7.15 1.88
N PRO A 108 -13.23 5.92 2.36
CA PRO A 108 -12.49 4.90 1.60
C PRO A 108 -13.11 4.66 0.21
N GLY A 109 -12.27 4.63 -0.82
CA GLY A 109 -12.64 4.41 -2.22
C GLY A 109 -13.08 5.68 -2.96
N ALA A 110 -12.95 6.86 -2.34
CA ALA A 110 -13.26 8.15 -2.95
C ALA A 110 -12.04 9.06 -3.11
N GLY A 111 -10.84 8.50 -2.98
CA GLY A 111 -9.59 9.22 -3.14
C GLY A 111 -9.44 9.81 -4.52
N ALA A 112 -8.64 10.86 -4.59
CA ALA A 112 -8.15 11.35 -5.88
C ALA A 112 -7.13 10.35 -6.47
N VAL A 113 -6.40 9.63 -5.60
CA VAL A 113 -5.32 8.71 -5.97
C VAL A 113 -5.36 7.51 -5.05
N GLU A 114 -5.15 6.33 -5.61
CA GLU A 114 -4.89 5.10 -4.87
C GLU A 114 -3.49 4.62 -5.24
N LEU A 115 -2.66 4.35 -4.23
CA LEU A 115 -1.29 3.87 -4.39
C LEU A 115 -1.16 2.55 -3.62
N SER A 116 -0.80 1.48 -4.34
CA SER A 116 -0.61 0.18 -3.73
C SER A 116 0.85 -0.01 -3.33
N ASN A 117 1.09 -0.71 -2.22
CA ASN A 117 2.44 -1.05 -1.80
C ASN A 117 2.99 -2.19 -2.69
N PRO A 118 4.09 -1.97 -3.44
CA PRO A 118 4.67 -3.01 -4.31
C PRO A 118 5.34 -4.15 -3.53
N THR A 119 5.59 -3.97 -2.23
CA THR A 119 6.31 -4.92 -1.36
C THR A 119 5.40 -5.81 -0.51
N VAL A 120 4.07 -5.72 -0.67
CA VAL A 120 3.10 -6.47 0.16
C VAL A 120 3.39 -7.96 0.23
N ASP A 121 3.68 -8.59 -0.91
CA ASP A 121 3.96 -10.03 -0.97
C ASP A 121 5.24 -10.39 -0.20
N ALA A 122 6.28 -9.57 -0.32
CA ALA A 122 7.52 -9.74 0.42
C ALA A 122 7.32 -9.56 1.93
N CYS A 123 6.49 -8.58 2.34
CA CYS A 123 6.12 -8.37 3.73
C CYS A 123 5.34 -9.56 4.31
N ILE A 124 4.39 -10.12 3.55
CA ILE A 124 3.65 -11.31 3.98
C ILE A 124 4.60 -12.49 4.17
N ALA A 125 5.48 -12.73 3.20
CA ALA A 125 6.46 -13.81 3.28
C ALA A 125 7.39 -13.66 4.49
N ALA A 126 7.82 -12.43 4.80
CA ALA A 126 8.65 -12.15 5.97
C ALA A 126 7.92 -12.49 7.28
N VAL A 127 6.72 -11.96 7.49
CA VAL A 127 5.93 -12.22 8.71
C VAL A 127 5.65 -13.72 8.87
N ARG A 128 5.26 -14.41 7.79
CA ARG A 128 5.02 -15.86 7.84
C ARG A 128 6.27 -16.66 8.16
N SER A 129 7.42 -16.28 7.61
CA SER A 129 8.69 -16.96 7.89
C SER A 129 9.14 -16.84 9.34
N GLU A 130 8.77 -15.76 10.04
CA GLU A 130 9.07 -15.57 11.46
C GLU A 130 8.12 -16.37 12.36
N HIS A 131 6.93 -16.70 11.87
CA HIS A 131 5.84 -17.33 12.61
C HIS A 131 5.50 -18.77 12.17
N ASP A 132 6.44 -19.48 11.52
CA ASP A 132 6.32 -20.91 11.14
C ASP A 132 6.31 -21.83 12.39
N GLY A 133 5.22 -21.74 13.16
CA GLY A 133 4.80 -22.60 14.26
C GLY A 133 3.45 -23.26 13.94
N PRO A 134 2.92 -24.17 14.78
CA PRO A 134 1.73 -24.99 14.46
C PRO A 134 0.41 -24.22 14.34
N GLU A 135 0.44 -22.89 14.42
CA GLU A 135 -0.70 -21.98 14.26
C GLU A 135 -0.61 -21.39 12.85
N GLU A 136 -1.32 -22.01 11.90
CA GLU A 136 -1.30 -21.59 10.50
C GLU A 136 -1.96 -20.22 10.35
N LEU A 137 -1.16 -19.16 10.18
CA LEU A 137 -1.68 -17.82 9.85
C LEU A 137 -2.58 -17.89 8.60
N GLU A 138 -3.79 -17.34 8.73
CA GLU A 138 -4.77 -17.29 7.64
C GLU A 138 -4.17 -16.61 6.40
N SER A 139 -4.57 -17.05 5.20
CA SER A 139 -4.00 -16.50 3.97
C SER A 139 -4.76 -15.23 3.53
N PRO A 140 -4.10 -14.06 3.42
CA PRO A 140 -4.77 -12.77 3.17
C PRO A 140 -5.48 -12.62 1.83
N PHE A 141 -5.21 -13.54 0.89
CA PHE A 141 -5.83 -13.55 -0.43
C PHE A 141 -6.64 -14.81 -0.72
N ASP A 142 -6.82 -15.70 0.27
CA ASP A 142 -7.64 -16.89 0.07
C ASP A 142 -9.13 -16.53 0.24
N ARG A 143 -9.70 -15.91 -0.81
CA ARG A 143 -11.16 -15.82 -1.00
C ARG A 143 -11.76 -17.16 -1.47
N SER A 144 -11.12 -18.29 -1.19
CA SER A 144 -11.59 -19.62 -1.59
C SER A 144 -12.65 -20.19 -0.64
N ALA A 145 -13.24 -19.38 0.26
CA ALA A 145 -14.39 -19.78 1.07
C ALA A 145 -15.76 -19.48 0.40
N SER A 146 -15.80 -19.11 -0.88
CA SER A 146 -17.04 -18.93 -1.65
C SER A 146 -17.21 -19.94 -2.77
N THR A 147 -16.91 -21.22 -2.52
CA THR A 147 -17.54 -22.29 -3.31
C THR A 147 -18.71 -22.81 -2.49
N LEU A 148 -19.88 -22.23 -2.75
CA LEU A 148 -21.17 -22.75 -2.32
C LEU A 148 -21.22 -24.26 -2.61
N GLU A 149 -21.40 -25.01 -1.54
CA GLU A 149 -21.95 -26.35 -1.52
C GLU A 149 -23.07 -26.47 -2.58
N THR A 150 -22.81 -27.18 -3.68
CA THR A 150 -23.86 -27.76 -4.50
C THR A 150 -23.65 -29.26 -4.47
N THR A 151 -24.30 -29.88 -3.48
CA THR A 151 -24.72 -31.28 -3.52
C THR A 151 -25.49 -31.51 -4.81
N GLU A 152 -25.09 -32.52 -5.59
CA GLU A 152 -25.98 -33.48 -6.27
C GLU A 152 -25.21 -34.73 -6.71
#